data_AF-A0A9P9JEM6-F1
#
_entry.id   AF-A0A9P9JEM6-F1
#
_cell.length_a   1.000
_cell.length_b   1.000
_cell.length_c   1.000
_cell.angle_alpha   90.00
_cell.angle_beta   90.00
_cell.angle_gamma   90.00
#
_symmetry.space_group_name_H-M   'P 1'
#
loop_
_entity.id
_entity.type
_entity.pdbx_description
1 polymer ?
#
loop_
_entity_poly.entity_id
_entity_poly.type
_entity_poly.pdbx_seq_one_letter_code
_entity_poly.pdbx_strand_id
1 'polypeptide(L)'
;MSFSEFGAIHSKYRKMIILETWGEHCICLPLYSYCGKGLDGRRDIAEEYISVRDDSKAFWDREESSAGFLTAVRDPSWPRSRMFITGRTVVKLTEKIVHSYSDNCSVEGHLYQDDFRKLYKTYMETVRRKENEILGLIPGPTQDEEKLEEGEIFG
;
A
#
# COMPACT_ATOMS: atom_id res chain seq x y z
N MET A 1 -4.52 12.24 -22.73
CA MET A 1 -5.92 12.48 -22.32
C MET A 1 -6.78 11.66 -23.26
N SER A 2 -7.33 10.53 -22.81
CA SER A 2 -8.20 9.69 -23.65
C SER A 2 -9.65 10.14 -23.45
N PHE A 3 -10.32 10.47 -24.55
CA PHE A 3 -11.75 10.75 -24.57
C PHE A 3 -12.45 9.52 -25.15
N SER A 4 -13.42 8.96 -24.43
CA SER A 4 -14.39 8.04 -25.03
C SER A 4 -15.68 8.79 -25.35
N GLU A 5 -16.53 8.22 -26.20
CA GLU A 5 -17.86 8.76 -26.53
C GLU A 5 -18.79 8.91 -25.31
N PHE A 6 -18.38 8.34 -24.17
CA PHE A 6 -19.09 8.38 -22.89
C PHE A 6 -18.49 9.38 -21.89
N GLY A 7 -17.49 10.17 -22.29
CA GLY A 7 -16.85 11.21 -21.47
C GLY A 7 -15.35 10.97 -21.24
N ALA A 8 -14.76 11.88 -20.46
CA ALA A 8 -13.33 11.80 -20.12
C ALA A 8 -13.11 10.74 -19.03
N ILE A 9 -12.30 9.73 -19.34
CA ILE A 9 -11.82 8.77 -18.35
C ILE A 9 -10.53 9.33 -17.75
N HIS A 10 -10.59 9.77 -16.50
CA HIS A 10 -9.41 10.24 -15.78
C HIS A 10 -8.64 9.07 -15.18
N SER A 11 -7.53 8.66 -15.81
CA SER A 11 -6.56 7.75 -15.19
C SER A 11 -5.60 8.56 -14.30
N LYS A 12 -5.63 8.32 -12.99
CA LYS A 12 -4.66 8.90 -12.06
C LYS A 12 -3.37 8.09 -12.10
N TYR A 13 -2.26 8.73 -12.45
CA TYR A 13 -0.92 8.13 -12.28
C TYR A 13 -0.71 7.80 -10.80
N ARG A 14 -0.29 6.55 -10.51
CA ARG A 14 -0.01 6.07 -9.16
C ARG A 14 1.48 5.80 -9.03
N LYS A 15 2.05 6.15 -7.87
CA LYS A 15 3.37 5.68 -7.47
C LYS A 15 3.24 4.21 -7.09
N MET A 16 4.27 3.42 -7.35
CA MET A 16 4.27 1.98 -7.07
C MET A 16 5.64 1.54 -6.58
N ILE A 17 5.69 0.47 -5.81
CA ILE A 17 6.93 -0.22 -5.43
C ILE A 17 7.02 -1.48 -6.28
N ILE A 18 8.13 -1.65 -7.00
CA ILE A 18 8.42 -2.86 -7.76
C ILE A 18 8.72 -3.99 -6.77
N LEU A 19 8.03 -5.11 -6.87
CA LEU A 19 8.29 -6.35 -6.11
C LEU A 19 9.16 -7.32 -6.90
N GLU A 20 8.82 -7.53 -8.17
CA GLU A 20 9.42 -8.54 -9.04
C GLU A 20 9.63 -7.96 -10.43
N THR A 21 10.69 -8.40 -11.09
CA THR A 21 11.06 -8.01 -12.45
C THR A 21 11.06 -9.23 -13.35
N TRP A 22 10.46 -9.09 -14.52
CA TRP A 22 10.36 -10.12 -15.56
C TRP A 22 10.94 -9.56 -16.86
N GLY A 23 10.97 -10.36 -17.93
CA GLY A 23 11.62 -9.94 -19.18
C GLY A 23 11.06 -8.66 -19.81
N GLU A 24 9.74 -8.47 -19.73
CA GLU A 24 9.03 -7.38 -20.40
C GLU A 24 8.20 -6.49 -19.47
N HIS A 25 8.07 -6.88 -18.21
CA HIS A 25 7.22 -6.21 -17.23
C HIS A 25 7.75 -6.38 -15.82
N CYS A 26 7.19 -5.62 -14.89
CA CYS A 26 7.38 -5.83 -13.46
C CYS A 26 6.04 -5.98 -12.74
N ILE A 27 6.08 -6.66 -11.59
CA ILE A 27 4.96 -6.73 -10.65
C ILE A 27 5.20 -5.69 -9.57
N CYS A 28 4.19 -4.87 -9.32
CA CYS A 28 4.27 -3.73 -8.43
C CYS A 28 3.12 -3.72 -7.43
N LEU A 29 3.34 -3.08 -6.28
CA LEU A 29 2.29 -2.71 -5.33
C LEU A 29 2.02 -1.21 -5.39
N PRO A 30 0.76 -0.77 -5.47
CA PRO A 30 0.41 0.64 -5.53
C PRO A 30 0.54 1.34 -4.17
N LEU A 31 0.95 2.60 -4.24
CA LEU A 31 0.98 3.53 -3.11
C LEU A 31 -0.26 4.43 -3.11
N TYR A 32 -0.81 4.63 -1.92
CA TYR A 32 -1.95 5.50 -1.66
C TYR A 32 -1.62 6.49 -0.56
N SER A 33 -2.05 7.74 -0.74
CA SER A 33 -2.03 8.74 0.33
C SER A 33 -3.41 9.18 0.77
N TYR A 34 -4.46 8.75 0.05
CA TYR A 34 -5.86 9.13 0.29
C TYR A 34 -6.03 10.64 0.53
N CYS A 35 -5.44 11.44 -0.36
CA CYS A 35 -5.43 12.91 -0.26
C CYS A 35 -4.75 13.44 1.01
N GLY A 36 -3.68 12.76 1.45
CA GLY A 36 -2.91 13.11 2.65
C GLY A 36 -3.49 12.55 3.95
N LYS A 37 -4.62 11.84 3.91
CA LYS A 37 -5.28 11.27 5.09
C LYS A 37 -4.81 9.87 5.47
N GLY A 38 -4.09 9.20 4.57
CA GLY A 38 -3.71 7.80 4.76
C GLY A 38 -4.92 6.91 5.06
N LEU A 39 -4.88 6.15 6.15
CA LEU A 39 -5.94 5.20 6.52
C LEU A 39 -6.98 5.76 7.48
N ASP A 40 -7.05 7.08 7.67
CA ASP A 40 -8.13 7.68 8.47
C ASP A 40 -9.51 7.28 7.90
N GLY A 41 -10.32 6.61 8.73
CA GLY A 41 -11.62 6.06 8.34
C GLY A 41 -11.58 4.72 7.59
N ARG A 42 -10.42 4.03 7.55
CA ARG A 42 -10.21 2.72 6.90
C ARG A 42 -9.43 1.74 7.80
N ARG A 43 -9.70 1.79 9.09
CA ARG A 43 -8.97 0.98 10.09
C ARG A 43 -9.31 -0.50 10.02
N ASP A 44 -10.52 -0.82 9.56
CA ASP A 44 -11.04 -2.16 9.29
C ASP A 44 -10.18 -2.95 8.29
N ILE A 45 -9.56 -2.26 7.33
CA ILE A 45 -8.70 -2.88 6.31
C ILE A 45 -7.21 -2.58 6.52
N ALA A 46 -6.80 -2.03 7.66
CA ALA A 46 -5.43 -1.55 7.87
C ALA A 46 -4.36 -2.64 7.74
N GLU A 47 -4.73 -3.89 8.02
CA GLU A 47 -3.90 -5.09 7.84
C GLU A 47 -3.53 -5.40 6.37
N GLU A 48 -4.23 -4.81 5.41
CA GLU A 48 -3.91 -4.92 3.98
C GLU A 48 -2.88 -3.88 3.55
N TYR A 49 -2.39 -3.04 4.46
CA TYR A 49 -1.50 -1.94 4.17
C TYR A 49 -0.27 -1.95 5.06
N ILE A 50 0.79 -1.31 4.57
CA ILE A 50 1.95 -0.94 5.37
C ILE A 50 2.34 0.49 5.07
N SER A 51 2.70 1.24 6.11
CA SER A 51 3.07 2.66 5.99
C SER A 51 4.38 2.82 5.24
N VAL A 52 4.52 3.88 4.43
CA VAL A 52 5.78 4.24 3.75
C VAL A 52 6.11 5.70 4.10
N ARG A 53 7.36 5.95 4.49
CA ARG A 53 7.85 7.26 4.94
C ARG A 53 9.15 7.62 4.23
N ASP A 54 9.35 8.91 4.00
CA ASP A 54 10.62 9.44 3.46
C ASP A 54 11.73 9.44 4.52
N ASP A 55 12.95 9.06 4.16
CA ASP A 55 14.12 8.99 5.06
C ASP A 55 14.56 10.36 5.62
N SER A 56 14.04 11.46 5.09
CA SER A 56 14.31 12.80 5.62
C SER A 56 13.89 12.97 7.09
N LYS A 57 13.10 12.05 7.66
CA LYS A 57 12.68 11.93 9.09
C LYS A 57 11.93 13.11 9.68
N ALA A 58 11.97 14.28 9.05
CA ALA A 58 11.42 15.53 9.55
C ALA A 58 9.88 15.53 9.68
N PHE A 59 9.19 14.57 9.04
CA PHE A 59 7.73 14.55 8.93
C PHE A 59 7.14 13.14 9.06
N TRP A 60 7.73 12.28 9.89
CA TRP A 60 7.13 10.97 10.13
C TRP A 60 5.83 11.13 10.92
N ASP A 61 4.72 10.92 10.22
CA ASP A 61 3.43 10.66 10.85
C ASP A 61 3.43 9.29 11.51
N ARG A 62 2.53 9.09 12.47
CA ARG A 62 2.37 7.80 13.16
C ARG A 62 2.13 6.65 12.18
N GLU A 63 2.48 5.45 12.63
CA GLU A 63 2.18 4.20 11.92
C GLU A 63 0.67 4.01 11.82
N GLU A 64 0.19 3.64 10.63
CA GLU A 64 -1.24 3.47 10.35
C GLU A 64 -1.68 2.00 10.37
N SER A 65 -0.73 1.07 10.48
CA SER A 65 -0.93 -0.37 10.45
C SER A 65 -0.03 -1.06 11.48
N SER A 66 -0.44 -2.23 11.99
CA SER A 66 0.37 -3.05 12.91
C SER A 66 1.68 -3.55 12.28
N ALA A 67 1.81 -3.54 10.95
CA ALA A 67 3.03 -3.87 10.22
C ALA A 67 4.14 -2.80 10.34
N GLY A 68 3.87 -1.68 11.03
CA GLY A 68 4.78 -0.54 11.15
C GLY A 68 4.94 0.24 9.85
N PHE A 69 6.14 0.76 9.59
CA PHE A 69 6.46 1.50 8.36
C PHE A 69 7.68 0.95 7.60
N LEU A 70 7.82 1.43 6.37
CA LEU A 70 8.94 1.26 5.46
C LEU A 70 9.59 2.62 5.20
N THR A 71 10.91 2.64 5.03
CA THR A 71 11.64 3.87 4.70
C THR A 71 12.00 3.89 3.23
N ALA A 72 11.55 4.95 2.55
CA ALA A 72 11.86 5.24 1.17
C ALA A 72 12.96 6.30 1.09
N VAL A 73 13.97 6.02 0.27
CA VAL A 73 15.12 6.87 0.00
C VAL A 73 14.95 7.47 -1.38
N ARG A 74 14.93 8.80 -1.44
CA ARG A 74 14.79 9.54 -2.69
C ARG A 74 16.02 9.36 -3.56
N ASP A 75 15.82 9.17 -4.86
CA ASP A 75 16.92 9.25 -5.82
C ASP A 75 17.46 10.69 -5.88
N PRO A 76 18.78 10.92 -5.74
CA PRO A 76 19.34 12.27 -5.77
C PRO A 76 19.06 13.03 -7.07
N SER A 77 18.89 12.32 -8.18
CA SER A 77 18.55 12.90 -9.49
C SER A 77 17.08 13.30 -9.60
N TRP A 78 16.21 12.87 -8.68
CA TRP A 78 14.79 13.19 -8.70
C TRP A 78 14.55 14.68 -8.39
N PRO A 79 14.12 15.49 -9.37
CA PRO A 79 14.10 16.95 -9.23
C PRO A 79 12.95 17.45 -8.35
N ARG A 80 11.95 16.61 -8.08
CA ARG A 80 10.71 16.99 -7.37
C ARG A 80 10.71 16.47 -5.94
N SER A 81 11.66 16.94 -5.14
CA SER A 81 11.83 16.56 -3.72
C SER A 81 10.52 16.57 -2.93
N ARG A 82 9.71 17.63 -3.08
CA ARG A 82 8.43 17.81 -2.40
C ARG A 82 7.31 16.86 -2.83
N MET A 83 7.52 16.08 -3.89
CA MET A 83 6.55 15.11 -4.40
C MET A 83 6.97 13.66 -4.15
N PHE A 84 8.17 13.44 -3.64
CA PHE A 84 8.63 12.12 -3.20
C PHE A 84 7.98 11.79 -1.87
N ILE A 85 7.32 10.63 -1.78
CA ILE A 85 6.67 10.04 -0.60
C ILE A 85 6.34 11.06 0.51
N THR A 86 5.14 11.64 0.46
CA THR A 86 4.73 12.71 1.37
C THR A 86 3.64 12.28 2.32
N GLY A 87 3.67 12.81 3.56
CA GLY A 87 2.60 12.64 4.53
C GLY A 87 2.28 11.17 4.83
N ARG A 88 0.99 10.87 4.95
CA ARG A 88 0.47 9.54 5.24
C ARG A 88 0.32 8.71 3.97
N THR A 89 1.44 8.19 3.49
CA THR A 89 1.48 7.25 2.36
C THR A 89 1.52 5.82 2.87
N VAL A 90 0.75 4.94 2.24
CA VAL A 90 0.69 3.51 2.51
C VAL A 90 0.80 2.73 1.21
N VAL A 91 1.40 1.54 1.25
CA VAL A 91 1.35 0.58 0.14
C VAL A 91 0.26 -0.44 0.43
N LYS A 92 -0.52 -0.81 -0.59
CA LYS A 92 -1.57 -1.83 -0.48
C LYS A 92 -1.00 -3.19 -0.87
N LEU A 93 -1.01 -4.13 0.06
CA LEU A 93 -0.41 -5.46 -0.07
C LEU A 93 -1.28 -6.42 -0.88
N THR A 94 -2.59 -6.20 -0.89
CA THR A 94 -3.57 -7.07 -1.56
C THR A 94 -3.83 -6.69 -3.02
N GLU A 95 -3.20 -5.63 -3.54
CA GLU A 95 -3.40 -5.15 -4.91
C GLU A 95 -2.10 -5.26 -5.70
N LYS A 96 -2.09 -6.11 -6.74
CA LYS A 96 -0.95 -6.27 -7.64
C LYS A 96 -1.21 -5.54 -8.95
N ILE A 97 -0.20 -4.82 -9.43
CA ILE A 97 -0.23 -4.15 -10.73
C ILE A 97 0.91 -4.71 -11.58
N VAL A 98 0.58 -5.12 -12.80
CA VAL A 98 1.57 -5.42 -13.84
C VAL A 98 1.90 -4.14 -14.56
N HIS A 99 3.17 -3.74 -14.57
CA HIS A 99 3.64 -2.57 -15.31
C HIS A 99 4.56 -3.00 -16.45
N SER A 100 4.19 -2.64 -17.68
CA SER A 100 5.00 -2.91 -18.86
C SER A 100 6.19 -1.96 -18.93
N TYR A 101 7.36 -2.45 -19.33
CA TYR A 101 8.52 -1.60 -19.59
C TYR A 101 8.35 -0.69 -20.81
N SER A 102 7.36 -0.96 -21.66
CA SER A 102 6.98 -0.06 -22.75
C SER A 102 6.25 1.21 -22.26
N ASP A 103 5.71 1.19 -21.04
CA ASP A 103 4.94 2.30 -20.50
C ASP A 103 5.87 3.34 -19.85
N ASN A 104 5.57 4.62 -20.06
CA ASN A 104 6.35 5.69 -19.46
C ASN A 104 6.21 5.70 -17.93
N CYS A 105 7.34 5.67 -17.24
CA CYS A 105 7.41 5.85 -15.80
C CYS A 105 8.61 6.71 -15.41
N SER A 106 8.68 7.07 -14.13
CA SER A 106 9.85 7.74 -13.55
C SER A 106 10.23 7.05 -12.26
N VAL A 107 11.52 6.80 -12.08
CA VAL A 107 12.08 6.26 -10.84
C VAL A 107 12.36 7.42 -9.91
N GLU A 108 11.66 7.45 -8.77
CA GLU A 108 11.79 8.55 -7.81
C GLU A 108 12.73 8.22 -6.63
N GLY A 109 13.06 6.94 -6.44
CA GLY A 109 13.83 6.45 -5.31
C GLY A 109 13.73 4.93 -5.13
N HIS A 110 14.13 4.46 -3.96
CA HIS A 110 14.17 3.04 -3.59
C HIS A 110 13.81 2.85 -2.10
N LEU A 111 13.62 1.61 -1.66
CA LEU A 111 13.55 1.27 -0.24
C LEU A 111 14.93 0.81 0.25
N TYR A 112 15.21 0.95 1.55
CA TYR A 112 16.32 0.21 2.15
C TYR A 112 16.13 -1.30 2.00
N GLN A 113 17.23 -2.05 1.95
CA GLN A 113 17.17 -3.50 1.70
C GLN A 113 16.35 -4.24 2.77
N ASP A 114 16.48 -3.86 4.04
CA ASP A 114 15.74 -4.51 5.12
C ASP A 114 14.25 -4.13 5.11
N ASP A 115 13.92 -2.90 4.72
CA ASP A 115 12.53 -2.49 4.49
C ASP A 115 11.92 -3.23 3.29
N PHE A 116 12.68 -3.47 2.23
CA PHE A 116 12.20 -4.28 1.11
C PHE A 116 11.95 -5.74 1.52
N ARG A 117 12.85 -6.34 2.31
CA ARG A 117 12.66 -7.69 2.87
C ARG A 117 11.41 -7.75 3.76
N LYS A 118 11.21 -6.75 4.61
CA LYS A 118 10.03 -6.59 5.45
C LYS A 118 8.77 -6.51 4.60
N LEU A 119 8.74 -5.63 3.60
CA LEU A 119 7.63 -5.48 2.66
C LEU A 119 7.27 -6.82 2.01
N TYR A 120 8.26 -7.51 1.43
CA TYR A 120 8.05 -8.76 0.71
C TYR A 120 7.51 -9.85 1.63
N LYS A 121 8.06 -9.97 2.85
CA LYS A 121 7.56 -10.90 3.87
C LYS A 121 6.09 -10.61 4.21
N THR A 122 5.77 -9.36 4.58
CA THR A 122 4.41 -8.96 4.97
C THR A 122 3.43 -9.15 3.81
N TYR A 123 3.83 -8.84 2.58
CA TYR A 123 3.05 -9.10 1.38
C TYR A 123 2.70 -10.59 1.23
N MET A 124 3.68 -11.48 1.32
CA MET A 124 3.46 -12.93 1.18
C MET A 124 2.56 -13.48 2.30
N GLU A 125 2.73 -13.00 3.54
CA GLU A 125 1.88 -13.37 4.67
C GLU A 125 0.44 -12.91 4.47
N THR A 126 0.23 -11.66 4.03
CA THR A 126 -1.11 -11.11 3.75
C THR A 126 -1.80 -11.82 2.59
N VAL A 127 -1.09 -12.10 1.50
CA VAL A 127 -1.65 -12.86 0.36
C VAL A 127 -2.08 -14.25 0.80
N ARG A 128 -1.22 -14.98 1.52
CA ARG A 128 -1.55 -16.32 2.02
C ARG A 128 -2.75 -16.31 2.95
N ARG A 129 -2.86 -15.30 3.82
CA ARG A 129 -4.01 -15.13 4.71
C ARG A 129 -5.30 -14.92 3.92
N LYS A 130 -5.28 -14.03 2.92
CA LYS A 130 -6.43 -13.79 2.03
C LYS A 130 -6.82 -15.03 1.22
N GLU A 131 -5.84 -15.79 0.73
CA GLU A 131 -6.10 -17.07 0.06
C GLU A 131 -6.78 -18.06 1.00
N ASN A 132 -6.32 -18.17 2.25
CA ASN A 132 -6.96 -19.04 3.24
C ASN A 132 -8.38 -18.57 3.61
N GLU A 133 -8.63 -17.26 3.70
CA GLU A 133 -9.98 -16.70 3.89
C GLU A 133 -10.91 -17.10 2.73
N ILE A 134 -10.45 -16.97 1.48
CA ILE A 134 -11.21 -17.35 0.27
C ILE A 134 -11.50 -18.86 0.24
N LEU A 135 -10.52 -19.67 0.64
CA LEU A 135 -10.64 -21.14 0.69
C LEU A 135 -11.41 -21.65 1.91
N GLY A 136 -11.84 -20.78 2.82
CA GLY A 136 -12.57 -21.15 4.04
C GLY A 136 -11.72 -21.91 5.07
N LEU A 137 -10.39 -21.78 4.99
CA LEU A 137 -9.43 -22.43 5.89
C LEU A 137 -9.18 -21.62 7.17
N ILE A 138 -9.62 -20.37 7.21
CA ILE A 138 -9.69 -19.53 8.40
C ILE A 138 -11.18 -19.29 8.69
N PRO A 139 -11.70 -19.65 9.87
CA PRO A 139 -13.07 -19.29 10.22
C PRO A 139 -13.18 -17.76 10.20
N GLY A 140 -14.18 -17.25 9.47
CA GLY A 140 -14.57 -15.84 9.63
C GLY A 140 -14.99 -15.58 11.08
N PRO A 141 -15.07 -14.30 11.52
CA PRO A 141 -15.55 -13.99 12.85
C PRO A 141 -16.91 -14.68 13.05
N THR A 142 -16.97 -15.59 14.02
CA THR A 142 -18.21 -16.27 14.39
C THR A 142 -19.21 -15.22 14.88
N GLN A 143 -20.48 -15.32 14.46
CA GLN A 143 -21.57 -14.42 14.87
C GLN A 143 -21.77 -14.30 16.39
N ASP A 144 -21.08 -15.13 17.18
CA ASP A 144 -21.08 -15.08 18.64
C ASP A 144 -20.14 -14.00 19.22
N GLU A 145 -19.15 -13.49 18.46
CA GLU A 145 -18.26 -12.40 18.92
C GLU A 145 -18.92 -11.01 18.78
N GLU A 146 -19.79 -10.80 17.79
CA GLU A 146 -20.55 -9.55 17.64
C GLU A 146 -21.53 -9.30 18.80
N LYS A 147 -22.02 -10.36 19.46
CA LYS A 147 -22.92 -10.22 20.62
C LYS A 147 -22.21 -9.85 21.92
N LEU A 148 -20.90 -10.04 22.01
CA LEU A 148 -20.13 -9.70 23.21
C LEU A 148 -19.75 -8.22 23.24
N GLU A 149 -19.49 -7.58 22.08
CA GLU A 149 -19.18 -6.15 22.05
C GLU A 149 -20.42 -5.25 22.25
N GLU A 150 -21.61 -5.67 21.85
CA GLU A 150 -22.85 -4.91 22.15
C GLU A 150 -23.32 -5.04 23.61
N GLY A 151 -22.79 -6.02 24.36
CA GLY A 151 -23.18 -6.31 25.75
C GLY A 151 -22.44 -5.52 26.82
N GLU A 152 -21.29 -4.92 26.53
CA GLU A 152 -20.46 -4.21 27.53
C GLU A 152 -20.72 -2.70 27.65
N ILE A 153 -21.70 -2.15 26.93
CA ILE A 153 -22.07 -0.72 27.01
C ILE A 153 -23.13 -0.44 28.11
N PHE A 154 -23.70 -1.47 28.73
CA PHE A 154 -24.63 -1.33 29.86
C PHE A 154 -24.28 -2.26 31.03
N GLY A 155 -23.25 -1.88 31.80
CA GLY A 155 -22.88 -2.48 33.08
C GLY A 155 -22.35 -1.45 34.06
#